data_AF-A0AAV0H4S1-F1
#
_entry.id   AF-A0AAV0H4S1-F1
#
_cell.length_a   1.000
_cell.length_b   1.000
_cell.length_c   1.000
_cell.angle_alpha   90.00
_cell.angle_beta   90.00
_cell.angle_gamma   90.00
#
_symmetry.space_group_name_H-M   'P 1'
#
loop_
_entity.id
_entity.type
_entity.pdbx_description
1 polymer ?
#
loop_
_entity_poly.entity_id
_entity_poly.type
_entity_poly.pdbx_seq_one_letter_code
_entity_poly.pdbx_strand_id
1 'polypeptide(L)'
;MRETSKRISGLFFNETVFDVVTSLDEFSALYKTAKQAWFSGKKLWEELESDKLQPDPIRTDEKNSTEQQCPNSITLTGPEFLSRKRILELPCGLTLGSHITVVGKPRWGHRREGEQELMVSQFMMELLGLKTVDNEEPPRILHVNPRLKGDWSGKPVIEQNTCYRMQWGHAQRCEGWNSRADEETVDGQVKCEKWLRDDDGTTEDSKTVWWLNRLIGRTKKISYNWPFPFAEGKLFVLTLTAGLEGYHINVDGRHITSFPYRIGFVLEDATGFYLNGDVDVDAVIAASLPSSHPNFAPQQHLEMFKKWQAPSLPVVLGQVELFIGILSAGNHFSERMAIRKTWMQHNLIKSSNVVARFFVALTGRKEINAQLKKEAEYFGDIVIVPYMDNYDLVVLKTVAICEYGVQNLAAKFIMKCDDDTFVRVDAVMKEAKKVVGNKSLYVGNINYYHKPLRDGKWAVTYKEWPEEVYPPYANGPGYIVSSDIAEFVVSEFEQHKLRLFKMEDVSMGMWVEKFNSSKPVEYVHSLKFCQFGCIDDYYTSHYQSPRQMICLWEKLHQGKAQCCNWR
;
A
#
# COMPACT_ATOMS: atom_id res chain seq x y z
N MET A 1 14.24 27.89 29.71
CA MET A 1 13.63 26.60 29.32
C MET A 1 12.54 26.91 28.30
N ARG A 2 12.81 26.73 27.00
CA ARG A 2 11.79 26.84 25.95
C ARG A 2 11.17 25.45 25.79
N GLU A 3 9.85 25.37 25.90
CA GLU A 3 9.07 24.12 25.86
C GLU A 3 9.41 23.28 24.62
N THR A 4 10.13 22.19 24.86
CA THR A 4 10.34 21.08 23.94
C THR A 4 9.09 20.19 23.94
N SER A 5 8.02 20.55 23.21
CA SER A 5 6.99 19.60 22.74
C SER A 5 5.92 20.30 21.91
N LYS A 6 6.24 20.76 20.69
CA LYS A 6 5.19 20.91 19.67
C LYS A 6 5.30 19.72 18.72
N ARG A 7 4.55 18.65 19.03
CA ARG A 7 4.31 17.49 18.16
C ARG A 7 3.24 17.76 17.08
N ILE A 8 2.80 19.00 17.02
CA ILE A 8 1.81 19.51 16.09
C ILE A 8 2.53 20.47 15.14
N SER A 9 2.16 20.47 13.86
CA SER A 9 2.66 21.48 12.91
C SER A 9 2.51 22.89 13.49
N GLY A 10 3.52 23.73 13.28
CA GLY A 10 3.52 25.12 13.70
C GLY A 10 2.49 25.97 12.95
N LEU A 11 2.03 25.47 11.78
CA LEU A 11 1.09 26.13 10.89
C LEU A 11 -0.13 26.51 11.71
N PHE A 12 -0.21 27.79 12.06
CA PHE A 12 -1.47 28.41 12.39
C PHE A 12 -2.28 28.38 11.10
N PHE A 13 -3.04 27.31 10.88
CA PHE A 13 -4.18 27.35 9.98
C PHE A 13 -5.18 28.30 10.64
N ASN A 14 -4.96 29.59 10.44
CA ASN A 14 -5.83 30.63 10.90
C ASN A 14 -7.17 30.42 10.19
N GLU A 15 -8.28 30.46 10.95
CA GLU A 15 -9.63 30.26 10.42
C GLU A 15 -9.92 31.25 9.27
N THR A 16 -9.25 32.41 9.29
CA THR A 16 -9.32 33.46 8.26
C THR A 16 -8.66 33.08 6.93
N VAL A 17 -7.77 32.09 6.89
CA VAL A 17 -7.10 31.60 5.65
C VAL A 17 -8.13 31.18 4.61
N PHE A 18 -9.27 30.67 5.07
CA PHE A 18 -10.35 30.18 4.23
C PHE A 18 -11.50 31.19 4.05
N ASP A 19 -11.44 32.36 4.68
CA ASP A 19 -12.52 33.35 4.67
C ASP A 19 -12.37 34.41 3.56
N VAL A 20 -11.19 34.56 2.98
CA VAL A 20 -10.88 35.64 2.01
C VAL A 20 -11.22 35.27 0.56
N VAL A 21 -11.48 34.00 0.25
CA VAL A 21 -11.77 33.54 -1.13
C VAL A 21 -13.28 33.52 -1.39
N THR A 22 -13.89 34.69 -1.59
CA THR A 22 -15.32 34.83 -1.95
C THR A 22 -15.59 35.01 -3.44
N SER A 23 -14.63 34.77 -4.34
CA SER A 23 -14.93 34.75 -5.77
C SER A 23 -13.98 33.88 -6.60
N LEU A 24 -14.39 32.63 -6.88
CA LEU A 24 -14.29 31.88 -8.15
C LEU A 24 -14.56 30.38 -7.89
N ASP A 25 -15.85 30.07 -8.01
CA ASP A 25 -16.68 28.87 -8.20
C ASP A 25 -16.18 27.39 -8.10
N GLU A 26 -14.95 27.07 -7.70
CA GLU A 26 -14.61 25.66 -7.31
C GLU A 26 -13.31 25.50 -6.51
N PHE A 27 -12.38 26.47 -6.55
CA PHE A 27 -11.32 26.58 -5.53
C PHE A 27 -11.97 26.64 -4.13
N SER A 28 -13.12 27.31 -4.05
CA SER A 28 -14.04 27.30 -2.92
C SER A 28 -14.31 25.90 -2.35
N ALA A 29 -14.38 24.84 -3.16
CA ALA A 29 -14.68 23.49 -2.69
C ALA A 29 -13.53 22.88 -1.87
N LEU A 30 -12.29 22.91 -2.39
CA LEU A 30 -11.13 22.41 -1.66
C LEU A 30 -10.87 23.23 -0.39
N TYR A 31 -10.96 24.56 -0.47
CA TYR A 31 -10.86 25.45 0.69
C TYR A 31 -11.97 25.19 1.72
N LYS A 32 -13.21 24.93 1.28
CA LYS A 32 -14.33 24.55 2.17
C LYS A 32 -14.11 23.19 2.82
N THR A 33 -13.65 22.19 2.07
CA THR A 33 -13.29 20.87 2.59
C THR A 33 -12.16 20.98 3.61
N ALA A 34 -11.13 21.76 3.32
CA ALA A 34 -10.03 22.05 4.25
C ALA A 34 -10.52 22.72 5.53
N LYS A 35 -11.41 23.73 5.42
CA LYS A 35 -12.00 24.41 6.58
C LYS A 35 -12.81 23.45 7.46
N GLN A 36 -13.62 22.58 6.86
CA GLN A 36 -14.38 21.57 7.58
C GLN A 36 -13.48 20.54 8.27
N ALA A 37 -12.49 20.01 7.55
CA ALA A 37 -11.52 19.06 8.08
C ALA A 37 -10.72 19.66 9.24
N TRP A 38 -10.34 20.93 9.16
CA TRP A 38 -9.68 21.65 10.25
C TRP A 38 -10.57 21.74 11.49
N PHE A 39 -11.82 22.19 11.33
CA PHE A 39 -12.76 22.30 12.47
C PHE A 39 -12.99 20.94 13.16
N SER A 40 -13.23 19.89 12.38
CA SER A 40 -13.40 18.54 12.90
C SER A 40 -12.13 17.99 13.57
N GLY A 41 -10.97 18.20 12.95
CA GLY A 41 -9.68 17.75 13.48
C GLY A 41 -9.27 18.47 14.75
N LYS A 42 -9.43 19.81 14.80
CA LYS A 42 -9.16 20.62 15.99
C LYS A 42 -9.97 20.14 17.19
N LYS A 43 -11.28 19.89 17.01
CA LYS A 43 -12.14 19.33 18.06
C LYS A 43 -11.64 17.96 18.53
N LEU A 44 -11.30 17.06 17.60
CA LEU A 44 -10.76 15.74 17.95
C LEU A 44 -9.43 15.84 18.71
N TRP A 45 -8.58 16.79 18.34
CA TRP A 45 -7.31 17.05 19.00
C TRP A 45 -7.49 17.55 20.44
N GLU A 46 -8.38 18.53 20.65
CA GLU A 46 -8.73 19.04 21.98
C GLU A 46 -9.31 17.91 22.87
N GLU A 47 -10.14 17.03 22.31
CA GLU A 47 -10.63 15.84 23.00
C GLU A 47 -9.48 14.88 23.40
N LEU A 48 -8.48 14.68 22.54
CA LEU A 48 -7.29 13.85 22.80
C LEU A 48 -6.33 14.47 23.82
N GLU A 49 -6.19 15.79 23.86
CA GLU A 49 -5.35 16.50 24.84
C GLU A 49 -5.98 16.53 26.23
N SER A 50 -7.30 16.62 26.32
CA SER A 50 -8.02 16.65 27.59
C SER A 50 -8.05 15.31 28.35
N ASP A 51 -7.31 14.30 27.89
CA ASP A 51 -7.22 12.94 28.46
C ASP A 51 -8.57 12.23 28.69
N LYS A 52 -9.66 12.78 28.13
CA LYS A 52 -11.01 12.18 28.13
C LYS A 52 -11.11 10.89 27.29
N LEU A 53 -10.02 10.54 26.60
CA LEU A 53 -9.88 9.37 25.72
C LEU A 53 -8.81 8.38 26.20
N GLN A 54 -8.38 8.46 27.47
CA GLN A 54 -7.58 7.39 28.08
C GLN A 54 -8.34 6.05 27.90
N PRO A 55 -7.76 5.04 27.25
CA PRO A 55 -8.27 3.67 27.38
C PRO A 55 -8.15 3.32 28.86
N ASP A 56 -9.26 2.93 29.49
CA ASP A 56 -9.26 2.56 30.90
C ASP A 56 -8.11 1.60 31.22
N PRO A 57 -7.38 1.79 32.34
CA PRO A 57 -6.37 0.83 32.77
C PRO A 57 -7.09 -0.47 33.09
N ILE A 58 -6.94 -1.48 32.22
CA ILE A 58 -7.44 -2.88 32.32
C ILE A 58 -8.36 -3.04 33.53
N ARG A 59 -9.59 -2.52 33.41
CA ARG A 59 -10.65 -2.84 34.35
C ARG A 59 -11.32 -4.06 33.78
N THR A 60 -11.09 -5.18 34.46
CA THR A 60 -11.92 -6.37 34.40
C THR A 60 -13.33 -6.00 34.85
N ASP A 61 -14.10 -5.34 33.99
CA ASP A 61 -15.54 -5.15 34.19
C ASP A 61 -16.23 -5.34 32.84
N GLU A 62 -16.74 -6.57 32.69
CA GLU A 62 -17.73 -6.95 31.71
C GLU A 62 -18.91 -5.98 31.73
N LYS A 63 -19.02 -5.13 30.69
CA LYS A 63 -20.26 -4.88 29.91
C LYS A 63 -20.22 -3.50 29.24
N ASN A 64 -20.47 -3.52 27.93
CA ASN A 64 -20.85 -2.39 27.06
C ASN A 64 -19.75 -1.62 26.33
N SER A 65 -18.70 -2.30 25.88
CA SER A 65 -18.18 -2.05 24.54
C SER A 65 -18.43 -3.30 23.70
N THR A 66 -18.95 -3.18 22.49
CA THR A 66 -19.03 -4.29 21.53
C THR A 66 -17.60 -4.62 21.07
N GLU A 67 -16.82 -5.28 21.92
CA GLU A 67 -15.60 -5.96 21.49
C GLU A 67 -15.99 -6.90 20.36
N GLN A 68 -15.35 -6.73 19.20
CA GLN A 68 -15.61 -7.56 18.03
C GLN A 68 -15.14 -8.97 18.35
N GLN A 69 -16.09 -9.84 18.73
CA GLN A 69 -15.81 -11.22 19.11
C GLN A 69 -15.14 -11.93 17.92
N CYS A 70 -14.05 -12.66 18.20
CA CYS A 70 -13.31 -13.43 17.20
C CYS A 70 -13.79 -14.88 17.21
N PRO A 71 -14.73 -15.26 16.33
CA PRO A 71 -15.17 -16.64 16.25
C PRO A 71 -14.05 -17.51 15.66
N ASN A 72 -13.77 -18.65 16.30
CA ASN A 72 -12.82 -19.64 15.78
C ASN A 72 -13.26 -20.28 14.45
N SER A 73 -14.56 -20.16 14.12
CA SER A 73 -15.13 -20.60 12.86
C SER A 73 -16.38 -19.81 12.51
N ILE A 74 -16.60 -19.56 11.22
CA ILE A 74 -17.80 -18.91 10.68
C ILE A 74 -18.32 -19.78 9.53
N THR A 75 -19.63 -20.04 9.51
CA THR A 75 -20.28 -20.79 8.43
C THR A 75 -21.44 -19.99 7.89
N LEU A 76 -21.53 -19.87 6.57
CA LEU A 76 -22.66 -19.26 5.87
C LEU A 76 -23.21 -20.24 4.84
N THR A 77 -24.52 -20.38 4.82
CA THR A 77 -25.23 -21.03 3.71
C THR A 77 -25.18 -20.15 2.46
N GLY A 78 -25.39 -20.73 1.28
CA GLY A 78 -25.46 -20.02 0.01
C GLY A 78 -26.37 -18.78 0.05
N PRO A 79 -27.64 -18.90 0.51
CA PRO A 79 -28.55 -17.76 0.64
C PRO A 79 -28.05 -16.66 1.59
N GLU A 80 -27.43 -17.03 2.72
CA GLU A 80 -26.86 -16.06 3.67
C GLU A 80 -25.65 -15.33 3.07
N PHE A 81 -24.79 -16.06 2.35
CA PHE A 81 -23.64 -15.47 1.68
C PHE A 81 -24.07 -14.48 0.59
N LEU A 82 -25.10 -14.84 -0.19
CA LEU A 82 -25.68 -13.96 -1.22
C LEU A 82 -26.32 -12.70 -0.62
N SER A 83 -27.05 -12.82 0.50
CA SER A 83 -27.68 -11.66 1.16
C SER A 83 -26.65 -10.68 1.74
N ARG A 84 -25.45 -11.18 2.09
CA ARG A 84 -24.28 -10.38 2.50
C ARG A 84 -23.44 -9.85 1.33
N LYS A 85 -24.05 -9.67 0.15
CA LYS A 85 -23.38 -9.20 -1.06
C LYS A 85 -22.16 -10.05 -1.44
N ARG A 86 -22.22 -11.36 -1.16
CA ARG A 86 -21.15 -12.34 -1.44
C ARG A 86 -19.83 -12.09 -0.69
N ILE A 87 -19.90 -11.52 0.51
CA ILE A 87 -18.76 -11.30 1.39
C ILE A 87 -18.95 -12.09 2.70
N LEU A 88 -17.90 -12.81 3.10
CA LEU A 88 -17.73 -13.37 4.44
C LEU A 88 -16.74 -12.50 5.20
N GLU A 89 -17.21 -11.83 6.26
CA GLU A 89 -16.33 -11.02 7.12
C GLU A 89 -15.53 -11.92 8.07
N LEU A 90 -14.24 -11.65 8.17
CA LEU A 90 -13.29 -12.32 9.05
C LEU A 90 -12.78 -11.27 10.05
N PRO A 91 -13.49 -11.04 11.16
CA PRO A 91 -13.28 -9.85 12.00
C PRO A 91 -11.86 -9.74 12.56
N CYS A 92 -11.14 -10.86 12.66
CA CYS A 92 -9.83 -10.98 13.27
C CYS A 92 -8.76 -11.51 12.30
N GLY A 93 -9.07 -11.53 10.99
CA GLY A 93 -8.17 -11.99 9.94
C GLY A 93 -7.99 -13.51 9.92
N LEU A 94 -6.89 -13.95 9.30
CA LEU A 94 -6.43 -15.33 9.29
C LEU A 94 -5.19 -15.49 10.20
N THR A 95 -4.90 -16.73 10.57
CA THR A 95 -3.64 -17.13 11.21
C THR A 95 -3.08 -18.37 10.50
N LEU A 96 -1.89 -18.83 10.89
CA LEU A 96 -1.28 -20.04 10.33
C LEU A 96 -2.22 -21.24 10.54
N GLY A 97 -2.53 -21.96 9.46
CA GLY A 97 -3.45 -23.10 9.47
C GLY A 97 -4.94 -22.73 9.39
N SER A 98 -5.29 -21.44 9.38
CA SER A 98 -6.65 -21.03 9.03
C SER A 98 -7.00 -21.50 7.62
N HIS A 99 -8.26 -21.87 7.41
CA HIS A 99 -8.73 -22.32 6.11
C HIS A 99 -10.15 -21.85 5.80
N ILE A 100 -10.41 -21.65 4.52
CA ILE A 100 -11.72 -21.27 3.98
C ILE A 100 -12.11 -22.32 2.94
N THR A 101 -13.25 -22.97 3.18
CA THR A 101 -13.84 -23.99 2.31
C THR A 101 -15.06 -23.42 1.62
N VAL A 102 -15.10 -23.54 0.28
CA VAL A 102 -16.23 -23.19 -0.57
C VAL A 102 -16.80 -24.45 -1.18
N VAL A 103 -18.10 -24.65 -1.01
CA VAL A 103 -18.88 -25.63 -1.77
C VAL A 103 -19.64 -24.86 -2.83
N GLY A 104 -19.36 -25.17 -4.10
CA GLY A 104 -19.95 -24.43 -5.21
C GLY A 104 -20.06 -25.23 -6.49
N LYS A 105 -20.78 -24.64 -7.45
CA LYS A 105 -21.08 -25.24 -8.75
C LYS A 105 -20.90 -24.18 -9.85
N PRO A 106 -19.90 -24.31 -10.74
CA PRO A 106 -19.69 -23.37 -11.82
C PRO A 106 -20.89 -23.41 -12.77
N ARG A 107 -21.33 -22.23 -13.18
CA ARG A 107 -22.43 -22.09 -14.14
C ARG A 107 -21.94 -22.36 -15.55
N TRP A 108 -22.87 -22.80 -16.39
CA TRP A 108 -22.63 -23.00 -17.81
C TRP A 108 -22.23 -21.69 -18.47
N GLY A 109 -21.29 -21.78 -19.41
CA GLY A 109 -20.83 -20.62 -20.15
C GLY A 109 -21.98 -19.89 -20.83
N HIS A 110 -21.89 -18.57 -20.83
CA HIS A 110 -22.84 -17.67 -21.45
C HIS A 110 -22.11 -16.70 -22.38
N ARG A 111 -22.85 -16.04 -23.27
CA ARG A 111 -22.26 -15.03 -24.18
C ARG A 111 -21.98 -13.75 -23.41
N ARG A 112 -20.77 -13.20 -23.58
CA ARG A 112 -20.40 -11.90 -23.01
C ARG A 112 -21.04 -10.77 -23.82
N GLU A 113 -21.62 -9.76 -23.15
CA GLU A 113 -22.14 -8.57 -23.85
C GLU A 113 -21.01 -7.87 -24.62
N GLY A 114 -21.15 -7.74 -25.94
CA GLY A 114 -20.21 -7.05 -26.83
C GLY A 114 -19.31 -7.95 -27.69
N GLU A 115 -19.21 -9.26 -27.42
CA GLU A 115 -18.42 -10.21 -28.21
C GLU A 115 -19.34 -11.32 -28.77
N GLN A 116 -19.51 -11.37 -30.10
CA GLN A 116 -20.54 -12.21 -30.74
C GLN A 116 -20.25 -13.72 -30.74
N GLU A 117 -19.03 -14.18 -30.39
CA GLU A 117 -18.64 -15.59 -30.59
C GLU A 117 -18.05 -16.32 -29.37
N LEU A 118 -17.64 -15.64 -28.29
CA LEU A 118 -16.94 -16.29 -27.17
C LEU A 118 -17.88 -16.58 -25.98
N MET A 119 -17.98 -17.86 -25.61
CA MET A 119 -18.65 -18.30 -24.38
C MET A 119 -17.71 -18.11 -23.19
N VAL A 120 -18.21 -17.50 -22.11
CA VAL A 120 -17.44 -17.23 -20.89
C VAL A 120 -18.06 -17.97 -19.71
N SER A 121 -17.23 -18.66 -18.94
CA SER A 121 -17.55 -19.23 -17.63
C SER A 121 -16.33 -19.01 -16.75
N GLN A 122 -16.42 -18.06 -15.83
CA GLN A 122 -15.33 -17.72 -14.91
C GLN A 122 -15.88 -17.27 -13.57
N PHE A 123 -15.13 -17.54 -12.50
CA PHE A 123 -15.42 -16.97 -11.19
C PHE A 123 -14.12 -16.54 -10.53
N MET A 124 -14.24 -15.71 -9.50
CA MET A 124 -13.12 -15.18 -8.76
C MET A 124 -13.38 -15.28 -7.26
N MET A 125 -12.33 -15.57 -6.52
CA MET A 125 -12.32 -15.51 -5.06
C MET A 125 -11.17 -14.63 -4.60
N GLU A 126 -11.44 -13.81 -3.57
CA GLU A 126 -10.50 -12.81 -3.09
C GLU A 126 -10.44 -12.81 -1.57
N LEU A 127 -9.22 -12.79 -1.02
CA LEU A 127 -8.96 -12.34 0.34
C LEU A 127 -8.78 -10.82 0.33
N LEU A 128 -9.59 -10.12 1.12
CA LEU A 128 -9.70 -8.67 1.13
C LEU A 128 -9.28 -8.07 2.47
N GLY A 129 -8.56 -6.95 2.40
CA GLY A 129 -8.23 -6.10 3.55
C GLY A 129 -9.32 -5.07 3.87
N LEU A 130 -10.53 -5.53 4.22
CA LEU A 130 -11.69 -4.66 4.49
C LEU A 130 -11.44 -3.60 5.58
N LYS A 131 -10.54 -3.87 6.52
CA LYS A 131 -10.19 -2.95 7.63
C LYS A 131 -8.86 -2.23 7.43
N THR A 132 -8.14 -2.53 6.35
CA THR A 132 -6.76 -2.07 6.13
C THR A 132 -6.70 -0.63 5.65
N VAL A 133 -7.71 -0.18 4.89
CA VAL A 133 -7.77 1.16 4.29
C VAL A 133 -9.13 1.83 4.55
N ASP A 134 -9.14 3.13 4.83
CA ASP A 134 -10.37 3.93 4.96
C ASP A 134 -10.62 4.71 3.65
N ASN A 135 -11.85 4.67 3.12
CA ASN A 135 -12.27 5.38 1.89
C ASN A 135 -11.54 5.00 0.59
N GLU A 136 -10.82 3.88 0.55
CA GLU A 136 -10.26 3.29 -0.66
C GLU A 136 -10.86 1.91 -0.94
N GLU A 137 -10.71 1.40 -2.17
CA GLU A 137 -11.06 0.01 -2.44
C GLU A 137 -10.16 -0.93 -1.61
N PRO A 138 -10.73 -1.95 -0.94
CA PRO A 138 -9.94 -2.89 -0.16
C PRO A 138 -8.82 -3.51 -0.99
N PRO A 139 -7.60 -3.65 -0.44
CA PRO A 139 -6.54 -4.38 -1.12
C PRO A 139 -6.93 -5.86 -1.31
N ARG A 140 -6.41 -6.47 -2.38
CA ARG A 140 -6.65 -7.88 -2.70
C ARG A 140 -5.40 -8.63 -2.30
N ILE A 141 -5.41 -9.20 -1.10
CA ILE A 141 -4.28 -9.93 -0.51
C ILE A 141 -3.96 -11.16 -1.36
N LEU A 142 -5.02 -11.87 -1.76
CA LEU A 142 -4.99 -12.95 -2.72
C LEU A 142 -6.18 -12.78 -3.65
N HIS A 143 -5.94 -12.78 -4.95
CA HIS A 143 -6.95 -12.88 -6.00
C HIS A 143 -6.73 -14.21 -6.71
N VAL A 144 -7.77 -15.04 -6.80
CA VAL A 144 -7.75 -16.30 -7.55
C VAL A 144 -8.89 -16.25 -8.56
N ASN A 145 -8.58 -16.47 -9.83
CA ASN A 145 -9.52 -16.37 -10.94
C ASN A 145 -9.45 -17.62 -11.83
N PRO A 146 -10.20 -18.68 -11.47
CA PRO A 146 -10.44 -19.80 -12.37
C PRO A 146 -11.29 -19.39 -13.57
N ARG A 147 -10.73 -19.52 -14.77
CA ARG A 147 -11.42 -19.34 -16.05
C ARG A 147 -11.62 -20.70 -16.67
N LEU A 148 -12.87 -21.15 -16.75
CA LEU A 148 -13.23 -22.41 -17.40
C LEU A 148 -13.34 -22.23 -18.91
N LYS A 149 -13.84 -21.06 -19.35
CA LYS A 149 -13.92 -20.64 -20.76
C LYS A 149 -13.69 -19.14 -20.91
N GLY A 150 -13.26 -18.71 -22.08
CA GLY A 150 -13.09 -17.29 -22.42
C GLY A 150 -11.72 -16.69 -22.09
N ASP A 151 -10.74 -17.51 -21.69
CA ASP A 151 -9.35 -17.04 -21.64
C ASP A 151 -8.77 -16.92 -23.05
N TRP A 152 -7.87 -15.94 -23.26
CA TRP A 152 -7.24 -15.67 -24.56
C TRP A 152 -6.43 -16.87 -25.08
N SER A 153 -5.98 -17.77 -24.21
CA SER A 153 -5.30 -19.01 -24.60
C SER A 153 -6.24 -20.05 -25.21
N GLY A 154 -7.55 -19.83 -25.13
CA GLY A 154 -8.59 -20.79 -25.51
C GLY A 154 -8.72 -21.97 -24.54
N LYS A 155 -7.99 -21.97 -23.42
CA LYS A 155 -7.87 -23.10 -22.48
C LYS A 155 -8.22 -22.68 -21.05
N PRO A 156 -8.66 -23.64 -20.20
CA PRO A 156 -8.89 -23.36 -18.80
C PRO A 156 -7.59 -22.97 -18.07
N VAL A 157 -7.66 -21.95 -17.22
CA VAL A 157 -6.52 -21.43 -16.46
C VAL A 157 -6.96 -21.03 -15.06
N ILE A 158 -6.05 -21.14 -14.10
CA ILE A 158 -6.19 -20.49 -12.79
C ILE A 158 -5.14 -19.39 -12.72
N GLU A 159 -5.59 -18.14 -12.70
CA GLU A 159 -4.74 -16.98 -12.51
C GLU A 159 -4.77 -16.54 -11.05
N GLN A 160 -3.60 -16.26 -10.47
CA GLN A 160 -3.44 -15.80 -9.10
C GLN A 160 -2.60 -14.54 -9.05
N ASN A 161 -2.99 -13.58 -8.22
CA ASN A 161 -2.27 -12.33 -8.05
C ASN A 161 -2.57 -11.67 -6.70
N THR A 162 -1.87 -10.57 -6.42
CA THR A 162 -2.09 -9.68 -5.28
C THR A 162 -2.17 -8.26 -5.79
N CYS A 163 -3.08 -7.46 -5.23
CA CYS A 163 -3.22 -6.03 -5.53
C CYS A 163 -2.98 -5.21 -4.26
N TYR A 164 -1.85 -4.49 -4.21
CA TYR A 164 -1.50 -3.57 -3.12
C TYR A 164 -1.61 -2.13 -3.61
N ARG A 165 -2.36 -1.29 -2.90
CA ARG A 165 -2.63 0.13 -3.26
C ARG A 165 -2.98 0.30 -4.75
N MET A 166 -3.92 -0.53 -5.25
CA MET A 166 -4.39 -0.54 -6.64
C MET A 166 -3.34 -0.95 -7.69
N GLN A 167 -2.19 -1.50 -7.27
CA GLN A 167 -1.19 -2.07 -8.16
C GLN A 167 -1.19 -3.59 -8.09
N TRP A 168 -1.47 -4.21 -9.24
CA TRP A 168 -1.33 -5.64 -9.43
C TRP A 168 0.15 -6.03 -9.48
N GLY A 169 0.52 -7.07 -8.73
CA GLY A 169 1.82 -7.72 -8.90
C GLY A 169 1.89 -8.53 -10.21
N HIS A 170 2.98 -9.27 -10.38
CA HIS A 170 3.14 -10.19 -11.52
C HIS A 170 2.12 -11.34 -11.44
N ALA A 171 1.35 -11.66 -12.47
CA ALA A 171 0.36 -12.74 -12.37
C ALA A 171 1.04 -14.13 -12.35
N GLN A 172 0.62 -15.03 -11.45
CA GLN A 172 0.95 -16.45 -11.49
C GLN A 172 -0.16 -17.20 -12.21
N ARG A 173 0.13 -17.84 -13.35
CA ARG A 173 -0.86 -18.56 -14.16
C ARG A 173 -0.57 -20.05 -14.17
N CYS A 174 -1.52 -20.85 -13.72
CA CYS A 174 -1.49 -22.30 -13.83
C CYS A 174 -2.31 -22.73 -15.05
N GLU A 175 -1.62 -23.17 -16.11
CA GLU A 175 -2.20 -23.51 -17.43
C GLU A 175 -2.21 -25.03 -17.70
N GLY A 176 -2.00 -25.84 -16.66
CA GLY A 176 -1.94 -27.29 -16.73
C GLY A 176 -0.56 -27.89 -16.87
N TRP A 177 0.49 -27.06 -16.88
CA TRP A 177 1.86 -27.51 -16.71
C TRP A 177 2.23 -27.58 -15.23
N ASN A 178 3.03 -28.59 -14.86
CA ASN A 178 3.67 -28.59 -13.54
C ASN A 178 4.68 -27.45 -13.45
N SER A 179 4.84 -26.85 -12.27
CA SER A 179 6.00 -26.00 -11.97
C SER A 179 7.30 -26.73 -12.31
N ARG A 180 8.30 -25.96 -12.78
CA ARG A 180 9.58 -26.55 -13.16
C ARG A 180 10.30 -27.06 -11.91
N ALA A 181 11.14 -28.09 -12.06
CA ALA A 181 11.85 -28.70 -10.94
C ALA A 181 12.86 -27.75 -10.26
N ASP A 182 13.29 -26.69 -10.95
CA ASP A 182 14.16 -25.62 -10.47
C ASP A 182 13.41 -24.42 -9.88
N GLU A 183 12.07 -24.42 -9.96
CA GLU A 183 11.23 -23.38 -9.38
C GLU A 183 11.10 -23.56 -7.85
N GLU A 184 11.12 -22.45 -7.12
CA GLU A 184 10.93 -22.43 -5.66
C GLU A 184 9.54 -22.95 -5.28
N THR A 185 9.51 -23.89 -4.33
CA THR A 185 8.26 -24.42 -3.75
C THR A 185 7.72 -23.49 -2.67
N VAL A 186 6.44 -23.65 -2.32
CA VAL A 186 5.81 -22.98 -1.17
C VAL A 186 5.43 -24.06 -0.17
N ASP A 187 6.04 -24.07 1.01
CA ASP A 187 5.85 -25.10 2.05
C ASP A 187 6.10 -26.53 1.51
N GLY A 188 7.05 -26.65 0.59
CA GLY A 188 7.37 -27.91 -0.11
C GLY A 188 6.34 -28.34 -1.17
N GLN A 189 5.32 -27.53 -1.46
CA GLN A 189 4.35 -27.74 -2.54
C GLN A 189 4.73 -26.96 -3.80
N VAL A 190 4.38 -27.50 -4.97
CA VAL A 190 4.57 -26.81 -6.26
C VAL A 190 3.63 -25.62 -6.40
N LYS A 191 4.05 -24.59 -7.15
CA LYS A 191 3.17 -23.46 -7.41
C LYS A 191 2.01 -23.85 -8.33
N CYS A 192 2.22 -24.71 -9.33
CA CYS A 192 1.15 -25.20 -10.19
C CYS A 192 1.26 -26.71 -10.40
N GLU A 193 0.16 -27.43 -10.21
CA GLU A 193 0.06 -28.86 -10.52
C GLU A 193 -0.23 -29.12 -12.00
N LYS A 194 0.17 -30.30 -12.48
CA LYS A 194 -0.17 -30.75 -13.84
C LYS A 194 -1.65 -31.19 -13.91
N TRP A 195 -2.32 -30.80 -15.00
CA TRP A 195 -3.61 -31.36 -15.40
C TRP A 195 -3.67 -31.62 -16.91
N LEU A 196 -4.57 -32.52 -17.31
CA LEU A 196 -4.81 -32.96 -18.68
C LEU A 196 -5.19 -31.77 -19.57
N ARG A 197 -4.62 -31.77 -20.76
CA ARG A 197 -4.93 -30.80 -21.82
C ARG A 197 -5.44 -31.54 -23.05
N ASP A 198 -6.32 -30.91 -23.82
CA ASP A 198 -6.86 -31.50 -25.05
C ASP A 198 -5.76 -31.80 -26.10
N ASP A 199 -4.62 -31.09 -26.02
CA ASP A 199 -3.44 -31.27 -26.86
C ASP A 199 -2.49 -32.38 -26.38
N ASP A 200 -2.80 -33.12 -25.30
CA ASP A 200 -2.05 -34.32 -24.87
C ASP A 200 -2.30 -35.50 -25.86
N GLY A 201 -2.15 -35.22 -27.15
CA GLY A 201 -1.98 -36.21 -28.19
C GLY A 201 -0.75 -37.05 -27.85
N THR A 202 -0.93 -38.36 -27.91
CA THR A 202 0.11 -39.40 -27.82
C THR A 202 1.42 -38.99 -28.50
N THR A 203 2.46 -38.62 -27.73
CA THR A 203 3.94 -38.67 -27.96
C THR A 203 4.60 -37.46 -27.25
N GLU A 204 5.47 -37.57 -26.25
CA GLU A 204 6.88 -37.98 -26.39
C GLU A 204 7.56 -38.45 -25.07
N ASP A 205 6.86 -38.53 -23.93
CA ASP A 205 7.47 -39.02 -22.67
C ASP A 205 7.82 -40.53 -22.70
N SER A 206 7.37 -41.26 -23.72
CA SER A 206 7.62 -42.70 -23.86
C SER A 206 9.03 -43.05 -24.37
N LYS A 207 9.66 -42.18 -25.18
CA LYS A 207 10.92 -42.54 -25.86
C LYS A 207 12.17 -42.24 -25.06
N THR A 208 12.18 -41.22 -24.21
CA THR A 208 13.31 -40.89 -23.32
C THR A 208 13.30 -41.70 -22.03
N VAL A 209 12.11 -42.04 -21.50
CA VAL A 209 11.95 -42.78 -20.24
C VAL A 209 12.28 -44.28 -20.39
N TRP A 210 12.14 -44.87 -21.57
CA TRP A 210 12.45 -46.29 -21.79
C TRP A 210 13.95 -46.62 -21.68
N TRP A 211 14.83 -45.73 -22.11
CA TRP A 211 16.29 -45.93 -22.00
C TRP A 211 16.81 -45.70 -20.58
N LEU A 212 16.26 -44.72 -19.86
CA LEU A 212 16.68 -44.38 -18.49
C LEU A 212 16.22 -45.42 -17.44
N ASN A 213 15.10 -46.09 -17.67
CA ASN A 213 14.59 -47.13 -16.77
C ASN A 213 15.38 -48.45 -16.78
N ARG A 214 16.37 -48.59 -17.68
CA ARG A 214 17.22 -49.79 -17.75
C ARG A 214 18.45 -49.71 -16.85
N LEU A 215 18.75 -48.54 -16.27
CA LEU A 215 20.00 -48.30 -15.53
C LEU A 215 19.83 -48.03 -14.02
N ILE A 216 18.65 -47.65 -13.54
CA ILE A 216 18.47 -47.34 -12.11
C ILE A 216 17.12 -47.86 -11.63
N GLY A 217 17.15 -48.84 -10.73
CA GLY A 217 15.98 -49.30 -10.00
C GLY A 217 15.43 -48.18 -9.13
N ARG A 218 14.39 -47.50 -9.60
CA ARG A 218 13.58 -46.56 -8.81
C ARG A 218 12.12 -46.91 -8.92
N THR A 219 11.45 -46.83 -7.77
CA THR A 219 10.02 -47.02 -7.56
C THR A 219 9.21 -46.20 -8.55
N LYS A 220 8.29 -46.85 -9.28
CA LYS A 220 7.32 -46.20 -10.19
C LYS A 220 6.47 -45.20 -9.39
N LYS A 221 6.79 -43.91 -9.47
CA LYS A 221 5.81 -42.84 -9.18
C LYS A 221 4.87 -42.79 -10.38
N ILE A 222 3.69 -43.38 -10.25
CA ILE A 222 2.64 -43.31 -11.29
C ILE A 222 2.12 -41.87 -11.29
N SER A 223 2.43 -41.09 -12.33
CA SER A 223 1.84 -39.76 -12.51
C SER A 223 0.44 -39.92 -13.12
N TYR A 224 -0.59 -39.82 -12.29
CA TYR A 224 -1.96 -39.67 -12.78
C TYR A 224 -2.15 -38.23 -13.25
N ASN A 225 -2.37 -38.02 -14.55
CA ASN A 225 -2.80 -36.72 -15.08
C ASN A 225 -4.31 -36.61 -14.90
N TRP A 226 -4.78 -35.52 -14.30
CA TRP A 226 -6.19 -35.30 -13.94
C TRP A 226 -6.77 -34.14 -14.76
N PRO A 227 -8.08 -34.06 -14.99
CA PRO A 227 -8.69 -32.93 -15.69
C PRO A 227 -8.55 -31.61 -14.91
N PHE A 228 -8.87 -30.49 -15.56
CA PHE A 228 -9.02 -29.19 -14.91
C PHE A 228 -9.97 -29.31 -13.69
N PRO A 229 -9.64 -28.73 -12.53
CA PRO A 229 -10.32 -29.01 -11.27
C PRO A 229 -11.76 -28.48 -11.18
N PHE A 230 -12.20 -27.66 -12.14
CA PHE A 230 -13.57 -27.14 -12.17
C PHE A 230 -14.28 -27.55 -13.46
N ALA A 231 -15.55 -27.93 -13.35
CA ALA A 231 -16.37 -28.29 -14.49
C ALA A 231 -17.76 -27.66 -14.37
N GLU A 232 -18.27 -27.13 -15.49
CA GLU A 232 -19.61 -26.54 -15.57
C GLU A 232 -20.66 -27.54 -15.08
N GLY A 233 -21.54 -27.07 -14.20
CA GLY A 233 -22.64 -27.87 -13.67
C GLY A 233 -22.26 -28.92 -12.63
N LYS A 234 -20.97 -29.10 -12.29
CA LYS A 234 -20.50 -30.04 -11.28
C LYS A 234 -20.16 -29.33 -9.97
N LEU A 235 -20.46 -29.99 -8.85
CA LEU A 235 -20.05 -29.52 -7.54
C LEU A 235 -18.53 -29.66 -7.38
N PHE A 236 -17.92 -28.70 -6.71
CA PHE A 236 -16.55 -28.78 -6.20
C PHE A 236 -16.52 -28.39 -4.72
N VAL A 237 -15.53 -28.92 -4.01
CA VAL A 237 -15.15 -28.45 -2.67
C VAL A 237 -13.75 -27.87 -2.75
N LEU A 238 -13.64 -26.54 -2.70
CA LEU A 238 -12.36 -25.85 -2.69
C LEU A 238 -11.99 -25.50 -1.26
N THR A 239 -10.75 -25.76 -0.85
CA THR A 239 -10.19 -25.33 0.44
C THR A 239 -8.95 -24.48 0.20
N LEU A 240 -9.01 -23.23 0.61
CA LEU A 240 -7.89 -22.30 0.71
C LEU A 240 -7.29 -22.42 2.11
N THR A 241 -5.99 -22.69 2.24
CA THR A 241 -5.28 -22.85 3.52
C THR A 241 -4.14 -21.84 3.62
N ALA A 242 -4.00 -21.18 4.77
CA ALA A 242 -2.84 -20.35 5.10
C ALA A 242 -1.68 -21.20 5.63
N GLY A 243 -0.63 -21.37 4.83
CA GLY A 243 0.62 -22.06 5.16
C GLY A 243 1.66 -21.15 5.82
N LEU A 244 2.90 -21.63 5.94
CA LEU A 244 3.99 -20.85 6.52
C LEU A 244 4.63 -19.91 5.48
N GLU A 245 4.73 -20.35 4.23
CA GLU A 245 5.34 -19.61 3.12
C GLU A 245 4.32 -19.03 2.14
N GLY A 246 3.07 -19.52 2.13
CA GLY A 246 2.02 -19.01 1.26
C GLY A 246 0.64 -19.62 1.46
N TYR A 247 -0.23 -19.37 0.49
CA TYR A 247 -1.58 -19.93 0.44
C TYR A 247 -1.61 -21.19 -0.41
N HIS A 248 -2.35 -22.21 0.03
CA HIS A 248 -2.54 -23.46 -0.71
C HIS A 248 -4.00 -23.64 -1.09
N ILE A 249 -4.23 -24.00 -2.35
CA ILE A 249 -5.57 -24.26 -2.89
C ILE A 249 -5.69 -25.74 -3.19
N ASN A 250 -6.63 -26.38 -2.50
CA ASN A 250 -7.01 -27.76 -2.73
C ASN A 250 -8.43 -27.80 -3.29
N VAL A 251 -8.69 -28.68 -4.27
CA VAL A 251 -10.02 -28.94 -4.81
C VAL A 251 -10.31 -30.42 -4.69
N ASP A 252 -11.45 -30.77 -4.09
CA ASP A 252 -11.89 -32.14 -3.80
C ASP A 252 -10.81 -32.97 -3.07
N GLY A 253 -10.12 -32.32 -2.13
CA GLY A 253 -9.05 -32.91 -1.32
C GLY A 253 -7.69 -33.01 -2.01
N ARG A 254 -7.56 -32.62 -3.28
CA ARG A 254 -6.30 -32.62 -4.02
C ARG A 254 -5.69 -31.22 -4.08
N HIS A 255 -4.41 -31.10 -3.78
CA HIS A 255 -3.65 -29.87 -4.03
C HIS A 255 -3.64 -29.50 -5.52
N ILE A 256 -3.90 -28.23 -5.84
CA ILE A 256 -3.96 -27.71 -7.22
C ILE A 256 -2.89 -26.67 -7.46
N THR A 257 -2.71 -25.75 -6.52
CA THR A 257 -1.77 -24.64 -6.66
C THR A 257 -1.41 -24.05 -5.32
N SER A 258 -0.17 -23.57 -5.21
CA SER A 258 0.31 -22.79 -4.09
C SER A 258 0.73 -21.41 -4.56
N PHE A 259 0.38 -20.39 -3.79
CA PHE A 259 0.73 -19.00 -4.06
C PHE A 259 1.56 -18.45 -2.91
N PRO A 260 2.84 -18.10 -3.14
CA PRO A 260 3.71 -17.60 -2.08
C PRO A 260 3.15 -16.29 -1.52
N TYR A 261 3.33 -16.06 -0.21
CA TYR A 261 2.95 -14.78 0.38
C TYR A 261 3.67 -13.65 -0.35
N ARG A 262 2.87 -12.74 -0.91
CA ARG A 262 3.41 -11.53 -1.48
C ARG A 262 3.61 -10.50 -0.41
N ILE A 263 4.72 -9.82 -0.57
CA ILE A 263 5.11 -8.73 0.27
C ILE A 263 4.07 -7.61 0.11
N GLY A 264 3.43 -7.20 1.19
CA GLY A 264 2.24 -6.36 1.12
C GLY A 264 1.38 -6.46 2.35
N PHE A 265 1.18 -7.71 2.77
CA PHE A 265 0.12 -8.10 3.70
C PHE A 265 0.62 -9.17 4.65
N VAL A 266 0.00 -9.21 5.82
CA VAL A 266 0.09 -10.33 6.76
C VAL A 266 -1.25 -11.08 6.78
N LEU A 267 -1.29 -12.26 7.40
CA LEU A 267 -2.51 -13.09 7.42
C LEU A 267 -3.67 -12.40 8.13
N GLU A 268 -3.33 -11.60 9.12
CA GLU A 268 -4.24 -10.80 9.93
C GLU A 268 -4.96 -9.72 9.11
N ASP A 269 -4.36 -9.26 8.00
CA ASP A 269 -4.98 -8.28 7.11
C ASP A 269 -6.16 -8.87 6.33
N ALA A 270 -6.27 -10.20 6.21
CA ALA A 270 -7.33 -10.87 5.47
C ALA A 270 -8.65 -10.87 6.23
N THR A 271 -9.26 -9.68 6.35
CA THR A 271 -10.48 -9.45 7.14
C THR A 271 -11.77 -9.69 6.37
N GLY A 272 -11.69 -10.12 5.10
CA GLY A 272 -12.84 -10.50 4.31
C GLY A 272 -12.50 -11.54 3.26
N PHE A 273 -13.47 -12.38 2.93
CA PHE A 273 -13.45 -13.30 1.79
C PHE A 273 -14.61 -12.97 0.86
N TYR A 274 -14.29 -12.69 -0.41
CA TYR A 274 -15.25 -12.34 -1.45
C TYR A 274 -15.24 -13.38 -2.55
N LEU A 275 -16.42 -13.71 -3.10
CA LEU A 275 -16.53 -14.64 -4.22
C LEU A 275 -17.62 -14.21 -5.20
N ASN A 276 -17.26 -14.05 -6.48
CA ASN A 276 -18.17 -13.56 -7.52
C ASN A 276 -17.93 -14.24 -8.87
N GLY A 277 -18.85 -14.03 -9.82
CA GLY A 277 -18.82 -14.57 -11.18
C GLY A 277 -19.79 -15.72 -11.40
N ASP A 278 -19.44 -16.61 -12.32
CA ASP A 278 -20.26 -17.69 -12.84
C ASP A 278 -20.24 -18.93 -11.94
N VAL A 279 -20.67 -18.75 -10.69
CA VAL A 279 -20.70 -19.83 -9.71
C VAL A 279 -21.89 -19.70 -8.77
N ASP A 280 -22.58 -20.81 -8.60
CA ASP A 280 -23.59 -20.99 -7.55
C ASP A 280 -22.86 -21.48 -6.29
N VAL A 281 -23.15 -20.84 -5.15
CA VAL A 281 -22.50 -21.14 -3.87
C VAL A 281 -23.49 -21.83 -2.96
N ASP A 282 -23.14 -23.03 -2.49
CA ASP A 282 -23.96 -23.80 -1.56
C ASP A 282 -23.60 -23.48 -0.10
N ALA A 283 -22.31 -23.34 0.19
CA ALA A 283 -21.82 -22.96 1.51
C ALA A 283 -20.41 -22.37 1.47
N VAL A 284 -20.11 -21.51 2.45
CA VAL A 284 -18.75 -21.01 2.74
C VAL A 284 -18.47 -21.21 4.22
N ILE A 285 -17.35 -21.86 4.53
CA ILE A 285 -16.93 -22.19 5.90
C ILE A 285 -15.52 -21.67 6.10
N ALA A 286 -15.31 -20.80 7.08
CA ALA A 286 -13.99 -20.43 7.56
C ALA A 286 -13.76 -21.06 8.93
N ALA A 287 -12.61 -21.70 9.15
CA ALA A 287 -12.30 -22.39 10.40
C ALA A 287 -10.80 -22.32 10.73
N SER A 288 -10.47 -22.73 11.96
CA SER A 288 -9.15 -22.49 12.57
C SER A 288 -8.77 -21.00 12.52
N LEU A 289 -9.76 -20.13 12.72
CA LEU A 289 -9.57 -18.69 12.78
C LEU A 289 -8.96 -18.28 14.13
N PRO A 290 -8.25 -17.14 14.20
CA PRO A 290 -7.67 -16.67 15.45
C PRO A 290 -8.77 -16.40 16.50
N SER A 291 -8.54 -16.86 17.72
CA SER A 291 -9.48 -16.74 18.85
C SER A 291 -9.49 -15.37 19.51
N SER A 292 -8.56 -14.51 19.13
CA SER A 292 -8.44 -13.13 19.59
C SER A 292 -8.07 -12.27 18.41
N HIS A 293 -8.51 -11.02 18.43
CA HIS A 293 -8.03 -10.06 17.45
C HIS A 293 -6.51 -10.04 17.66
N PRO A 294 -5.69 -10.08 16.62
CA PRO A 294 -4.33 -9.59 16.75
C PRO A 294 -4.56 -8.12 17.08
N ASN A 295 -4.69 -7.78 18.37
CA ASN A 295 -4.73 -6.39 18.75
C ASN A 295 -3.54 -5.82 17.98
N PHE A 296 -3.75 -4.86 17.09
CA PHE A 296 -2.62 -4.22 16.44
C PHE A 296 -1.69 -3.65 17.55
N ALA A 297 -2.22 -3.48 18.79
CA ALA A 297 -1.53 -3.11 20.01
C ALA A 297 -0.40 -4.05 20.55
N PRO A 298 -0.51 -5.36 20.89
CA PRO A 298 0.61 -6.12 21.46
C PRO A 298 1.86 -6.14 20.60
N GLN A 299 1.75 -6.32 19.28
CA GLN A 299 2.91 -6.22 18.40
C GLN A 299 3.43 -4.78 18.31
N GLN A 300 2.56 -3.76 18.24
CA GLN A 300 2.98 -2.35 18.34
C GLN A 300 3.83 -2.09 19.59
N HIS A 301 3.39 -2.55 20.77
CA HIS A 301 4.11 -2.35 22.04
C HIS A 301 5.42 -3.15 22.11
N LEU A 302 5.44 -4.37 21.55
CA LEU A 302 6.67 -5.17 21.43
C LEU A 302 7.70 -4.52 20.49
N GLU A 303 7.27 -3.61 19.61
CA GLU A 303 8.13 -2.92 18.67
C GLU A 303 8.62 -1.53 19.14
N MET A 304 8.14 -1.07 20.30
CA MET A 304 8.58 0.19 20.94
C MET A 304 9.96 0.02 21.60
N PHE A 305 11.00 -0.10 20.78
CA PHE A 305 12.39 -0.10 21.22
C PHE A 305 13.05 1.28 21.07
N LYS A 306 13.86 1.67 22.06
CA LYS A 306 14.61 2.94 22.05
C LYS A 306 15.49 3.16 20.82
N LYS A 307 16.03 2.09 20.23
CA LYS A 307 16.87 2.17 19.02
C LYS A 307 16.16 2.78 17.80
N TRP A 308 14.82 2.73 17.79
CA TRP A 308 13.99 3.27 16.71
C TRP A 308 13.51 4.69 16.97
N GLN A 309 13.78 5.27 18.15
CA GLN A 309 13.45 6.66 18.42
C GLN A 309 14.24 7.59 17.51
N ALA A 310 13.61 8.69 17.10
CA ALA A 310 14.30 9.74 16.37
C ALA A 310 15.42 10.33 17.22
N PRO A 311 16.58 10.64 16.62
CA PRO A 311 17.59 11.47 17.26
C PRO A 311 16.99 12.82 17.67
N SER A 312 17.53 13.37 18.76
CA SER A 312 17.24 14.75 19.14
C SER A 312 17.61 15.69 18.00
N LEU A 313 16.77 16.71 17.79
CA LEU A 313 17.04 17.73 16.78
C LEU A 313 18.35 18.48 17.10
N PRO A 314 19.11 18.91 16.08
CA PRO A 314 20.29 19.75 16.31
C PRO A 314 19.94 21.00 17.11
N VAL A 315 20.80 21.38 18.05
CA VAL A 315 20.62 22.57 18.90
C VAL A 315 20.77 23.86 18.07
N VAL A 316 21.51 23.80 16.96
CA VAL A 316 21.79 24.93 16.07
C VAL A 316 21.00 24.79 14.77
N LEU A 317 20.13 25.76 14.47
CA LEU A 317 19.39 25.86 13.21
C LEU A 317 20.35 25.98 12.02
N GLY A 318 20.03 25.33 10.89
CA GLY A 318 20.84 25.39 9.67
C GLY A 318 21.95 24.33 9.55
N GLN A 319 22.04 23.38 10.49
CA GLN A 319 22.94 22.22 10.39
C GLN A 319 22.34 21.04 9.62
N VAL A 320 21.04 21.07 9.32
CA VAL A 320 20.37 20.00 8.56
C VAL A 320 20.58 20.22 7.07
N GLU A 321 21.29 19.31 6.42
CA GLU A 321 21.52 19.38 4.97
C GLU A 321 20.26 18.97 4.20
N LEU A 322 19.57 17.93 4.64
CA LEU A 322 18.36 17.42 4.00
C LEU A 322 17.29 17.10 5.05
N PHE A 323 16.11 17.65 4.88
CA PHE A 323 14.90 17.24 5.59
C PHE A 323 14.06 16.32 4.69
N ILE A 324 13.56 15.21 5.22
CA ILE A 324 12.66 14.27 4.55
C ILE A 324 11.31 14.27 5.29
N GLY A 325 10.30 14.86 4.67
CA GLY A 325 8.91 14.77 5.09
C GLY A 325 8.23 13.55 4.46
N ILE A 326 7.72 12.66 5.30
CA ILE A 326 7.10 11.39 4.87
C ILE A 326 5.59 11.52 5.07
N LEU A 327 4.82 11.45 4.00
CA LEU A 327 3.36 11.40 4.10
C LEU A 327 2.92 10.05 4.65
N SER A 328 2.06 10.06 5.68
CA SER A 328 1.50 8.84 6.26
C SER A 328 0.07 9.06 6.79
N ALA A 329 -0.59 7.98 7.21
CA ALA A 329 -1.95 7.99 7.72
C ALA A 329 -2.03 7.34 9.11
N GLY A 330 -3.09 7.64 9.88
CA GLY A 330 -3.21 7.23 11.29
C GLY A 330 -3.03 5.72 11.52
N ASN A 331 -3.59 4.89 10.63
CA ASN A 331 -3.53 3.43 10.67
C ASN A 331 -2.24 2.81 10.08
N HIS A 332 -1.32 3.59 9.50
CA HIS A 332 -0.11 3.07 8.84
C HIS A 332 1.07 2.83 9.80
N PHE A 333 0.81 2.23 10.97
CA PHE A 333 1.86 1.96 11.96
C PHE A 333 2.94 1.03 11.39
N SER A 334 2.54 -0.01 10.65
CA SER A 334 3.44 -1.01 10.08
C SER A 334 4.39 -0.43 9.05
N GLU A 335 3.90 0.46 8.19
CA GLU A 335 4.67 1.22 7.21
C GLU A 335 5.70 2.11 7.90
N ARG A 336 5.27 2.90 8.90
CA ARG A 336 6.19 3.73 9.69
C ARG A 336 7.25 2.89 10.39
N MET A 337 6.88 1.75 10.97
CA MET A 337 7.84 0.85 11.61
C MET A 337 8.81 0.20 10.62
N ALA A 338 8.38 -0.15 9.42
CA ALA A 338 9.27 -0.65 8.38
C ALA A 338 10.30 0.40 7.98
N ILE A 339 9.88 1.64 7.77
CA ILE A 339 10.77 2.77 7.51
C ILE A 339 11.76 2.97 8.67
N ARG A 340 11.26 2.98 9.92
CA ARG A 340 12.10 3.08 11.13
C ARG A 340 13.14 1.97 11.19
N LYS A 341 12.78 0.71 10.90
CA LYS A 341 13.69 -0.44 10.96
C LYS A 341 14.69 -0.48 9.81
N THR A 342 14.47 0.30 8.75
CA THR A 342 15.23 0.26 7.51
C THR A 342 15.99 1.55 7.27
N TRP A 343 15.63 2.34 6.26
CA TRP A 343 16.44 3.46 5.78
C TRP A 343 16.56 4.60 6.79
N MET A 344 15.67 4.72 7.79
CA MET A 344 15.87 5.64 8.92
C MET A 344 17.02 5.23 9.86
N GLN A 345 17.58 4.02 9.69
CA GLN A 345 18.79 3.60 10.40
C GLN A 345 20.08 4.03 9.70
N HIS A 346 19.99 4.72 8.56
CA HIS A 346 21.17 5.22 7.87
C HIS A 346 21.96 6.21 8.73
N ASN A 347 23.30 6.16 8.64
CA ASN A 347 24.21 6.95 9.48
C ASN A 347 23.97 8.46 9.40
N LEU A 348 23.59 8.97 8.22
CA LEU A 348 23.28 10.39 8.02
C LEU A 348 22.06 10.87 8.82
N ILE A 349 21.09 9.97 9.05
CA ILE A 349 19.92 10.26 9.89
C ILE A 349 20.32 10.16 11.36
N LYS A 350 21.07 9.13 11.73
CA LYS A 350 21.56 8.95 13.11
C LYS A 350 22.50 10.07 13.57
N SER A 351 23.23 10.70 12.65
CA SER A 351 24.09 11.86 12.92
C SER A 351 23.36 13.20 12.82
N SER A 352 22.04 13.21 12.61
CA SER A 352 21.19 14.40 12.44
C SER A 352 21.59 15.34 11.28
N ASN A 353 22.40 14.85 10.33
CA ASN A 353 22.71 15.57 9.08
C ASN A 353 21.51 15.55 8.13
N VAL A 354 20.78 14.44 8.17
CA VAL A 354 19.47 14.28 7.55
C VAL A 354 18.43 14.12 8.65
N VAL A 355 17.30 14.79 8.56
CA VAL A 355 16.17 14.63 9.49
C VAL A 355 14.99 14.06 8.74
N ALA A 356 14.37 13.01 9.26
CA ALA A 356 13.15 12.42 8.69
C ALA A 356 11.99 12.49 9.69
N ARG A 357 10.81 12.91 9.22
CA ARG A 357 9.58 13.01 10.03
C ARG A 357 8.35 12.55 9.26
N PHE A 358 7.45 11.83 9.92
CA PHE A 358 6.15 11.46 9.39
C PHE A 358 5.13 12.58 9.60
N PHE A 359 4.32 12.87 8.59
CA PHE A 359 3.22 13.84 8.65
C PHE A 359 1.90 13.09 8.58
N VAL A 360 1.15 13.12 9.69
CA VAL A 360 -0.07 12.32 9.87
C VAL A 360 -1.21 13.22 10.29
N ALA A 361 -2.35 13.11 9.61
CA ALA A 361 -3.58 13.82 9.98
C ALA A 361 -4.45 12.94 10.88
N LEU A 362 -5.45 13.54 11.53
CA LEU A 362 -6.35 12.82 12.42
C LEU A 362 -7.39 12.02 11.64
N THR A 363 -7.80 10.89 12.18
CA THR A 363 -8.86 10.06 11.58
C THR A 363 -10.18 10.24 12.32
N GLY A 364 -11.29 9.78 11.74
CA GLY A 364 -12.58 9.72 12.44
C GLY A 364 -12.62 8.71 13.60
N ARG A 365 -11.61 7.82 13.70
CA ARG A 365 -11.53 6.73 14.69
C ARG A 365 -10.69 7.17 15.90
N LYS A 366 -11.34 7.31 17.06
CA LYS A 366 -10.69 7.87 18.26
C LYS A 366 -9.57 6.99 18.80
N GLU A 367 -9.74 5.67 18.71
CA GLU A 367 -8.78 4.67 19.18
C GLU A 367 -7.48 4.75 18.38
N ILE A 368 -7.57 4.98 17.07
CA ILE A 368 -6.42 5.16 16.18
C ILE A 368 -5.68 6.45 16.54
N ASN A 369 -6.40 7.55 16.75
CA ASN A 369 -5.76 8.81 17.11
C ASN A 369 -5.08 8.73 18.49
N ALA A 370 -5.65 8.00 19.44
CA ALA A 370 -5.03 7.75 20.75
C ALA A 370 -3.75 6.91 20.63
N GLN A 371 -3.74 5.88 19.79
CA GLN A 371 -2.55 5.08 19.49
C GLN A 371 -1.48 5.92 18.77
N LEU A 372 -1.88 6.73 17.78
CA LEU A 372 -0.99 7.64 17.06
C LEU A 372 -0.34 8.66 18.01
N LYS A 373 -1.09 9.21 18.96
CA LYS A 373 -0.56 10.11 20.00
C LYS A 373 0.53 9.42 20.82
N LYS A 374 0.28 8.20 21.30
CA LYS A 374 1.28 7.39 22.05
C LYS A 374 2.52 7.06 21.21
N GLU A 375 2.32 6.74 19.94
CA GLU A 375 3.41 6.48 19.00
C GLU A 375 4.27 7.73 18.76
N ALA A 376 3.64 8.87 18.45
CA ALA A 376 4.29 10.16 18.30
C ALA A 376 5.03 10.56 19.59
N GLU A 377 4.44 10.21 20.73
CA GLU A 377 5.02 10.41 22.05
C GLU A 377 6.34 9.68 22.25
N TYR A 378 6.33 8.40 21.90
CA TYR A 378 7.43 7.50 22.13
C TYR A 378 8.56 7.67 21.12
N PHE A 379 8.27 7.70 19.82
CA PHE A 379 9.29 7.71 18.78
C PHE A 379 9.83 9.12 18.47
N GLY A 380 9.04 10.16 18.71
CA GLY A 380 9.47 11.55 18.51
C GLY A 380 9.70 11.93 17.04
N ASP A 381 9.19 11.13 16.11
CA ASP A 381 9.38 11.29 14.66
C ASP A 381 8.10 11.62 13.89
N ILE A 382 6.99 11.84 14.58
CA ILE A 382 5.68 12.17 13.99
C ILE A 382 5.34 13.64 14.25
N VAL A 383 4.98 14.34 13.18
CA VAL A 383 4.32 15.64 13.19
C VAL A 383 2.85 15.40 12.89
N ILE A 384 1.99 15.63 13.88
CA ILE A 384 0.54 15.50 13.71
C ILE A 384 0.01 16.82 13.15
N VAL A 385 -0.69 16.77 12.01
CA VAL A 385 -1.40 17.92 11.46
C VAL A 385 -2.84 17.89 12.00
N PRO A 386 -3.35 18.96 12.64
CA PRO A 386 -4.57 18.87 13.44
C PRO A 386 -5.84 19.10 12.59
N TYR A 387 -5.93 18.41 11.45
CA TYR A 387 -7.13 18.33 10.61
C TYR A 387 -7.50 16.89 10.32
N MET A 388 -8.74 16.66 9.88
CA MET A 388 -9.24 15.34 9.52
C MET A 388 -8.67 14.86 8.18
N ASP A 389 -8.09 13.66 8.14
CA ASP A 389 -7.39 13.12 7.00
C ASP A 389 -8.35 12.90 5.81
N ASN A 390 -7.98 13.43 4.66
CA ASN A 390 -8.73 13.30 3.43
C ASN A 390 -7.73 13.30 2.28
N TYR A 391 -7.96 12.42 1.31
CA TYR A 391 -7.11 12.29 0.14
C TYR A 391 -6.90 13.62 -0.59
N ASP A 392 -7.96 14.41 -0.78
CA ASP A 392 -7.86 15.71 -1.46
C ASP A 392 -7.06 16.75 -0.65
N LEU A 393 -6.87 16.52 0.65
CA LEU A 393 -6.15 17.39 1.57
C LEU A 393 -4.70 16.96 1.80
N VAL A 394 -4.21 15.98 1.05
CA VAL A 394 -2.78 15.58 1.05
C VAL A 394 -1.87 16.76 0.71
N VAL A 395 -2.33 17.68 -0.14
CA VAL A 395 -1.62 18.93 -0.46
C VAL A 395 -1.29 19.77 0.78
N LEU A 396 -2.13 19.75 1.82
CA LEU A 396 -1.88 20.48 3.07
C LEU A 396 -0.76 19.84 3.91
N LYS A 397 -0.59 18.50 3.85
CA LYS A 397 0.57 17.83 4.47
C LYS A 397 1.87 18.26 3.78
N THR A 398 1.83 18.47 2.47
CA THR A 398 2.98 18.96 1.69
C THR A 398 3.38 20.38 2.09
N VAL A 399 2.40 21.27 2.31
CA VAL A 399 2.67 22.60 2.88
C VAL A 399 3.29 22.50 4.28
N ALA A 400 2.80 21.60 5.13
CA ALA A 400 3.37 21.35 6.45
C ALA A 400 4.81 20.79 6.42
N ILE A 401 5.14 19.98 5.41
CA ILE A 401 6.52 19.52 5.16
C ILE A 401 7.41 20.71 4.82
N CYS A 402 6.99 21.60 3.91
CA CYS A 402 7.76 22.81 3.59
C CYS A 402 7.95 23.69 4.84
N GLU A 403 6.89 23.91 5.61
CA GLU A 403 6.93 24.68 6.86
C GLU A 403 7.97 24.12 7.82
N TYR A 404 7.88 22.82 8.15
CA TYR A 404 8.76 22.20 9.13
C TYR A 404 10.23 22.25 8.68
N GLY A 405 10.49 22.01 7.39
CA GLY A 405 11.83 22.09 6.82
C GLY A 405 12.44 23.49 6.98
N VAL A 406 11.65 24.53 6.75
CA VAL A 406 12.09 25.93 6.79
C VAL A 406 12.16 26.45 8.22
N GLN A 407 11.05 26.41 8.94
CA GLN A 407 10.89 27.10 10.23
C GLN A 407 11.50 26.33 11.41
N ASN A 408 11.42 25.00 11.39
CA ASN A 408 11.89 24.18 12.52
C ASN A 408 13.33 23.70 12.35
N LEU A 409 13.80 23.53 11.11
CA LEU A 409 15.13 22.95 10.82
C LEU A 409 16.07 23.91 10.10
N ALA A 410 15.54 24.88 9.35
CA ALA A 410 16.28 25.67 8.36
C ALA A 410 17.13 24.75 7.44
N ALA A 411 16.50 23.69 6.93
CA ALA A 411 17.17 22.68 6.12
C ALA A 411 17.49 23.21 4.72
N LYS A 412 18.68 22.86 4.17
CA LYS A 412 19.07 23.33 2.83
C LYS A 412 18.21 22.74 1.71
N PHE A 413 17.85 21.47 1.86
CA PHE A 413 17.00 20.74 0.93
C PHE A 413 15.82 20.12 1.69
N ILE A 414 14.66 20.12 1.06
CA ILE A 414 13.43 19.52 1.58
C ILE A 414 12.99 18.45 0.58
N MET A 415 12.90 17.21 1.03
CA MET A 415 12.38 16.08 0.28
C MET A 415 10.99 15.71 0.81
N LYS A 416 10.06 15.47 -0.10
CA LYS A 416 8.80 14.77 0.18
C LYS A 416 8.93 13.33 -0.30
N CYS A 417 8.39 12.37 0.46
CA CYS A 417 8.12 11.02 -0.02
C CYS A 417 6.89 10.42 0.69
N ASP A 418 6.49 9.22 0.28
CA ASP A 418 5.36 8.50 0.87
C ASP A 418 5.83 7.38 1.82
N ASP A 419 4.95 6.90 2.69
CA ASP A 419 5.26 5.85 3.67
C ASP A 419 5.38 4.43 3.10
N ASP A 420 5.15 4.28 1.80
CA ASP A 420 5.42 3.10 0.97
C ASP A 420 6.60 3.34 0.01
N THR A 421 7.43 4.35 0.28
CA THR A 421 8.63 4.64 -0.50
C THR A 421 9.90 4.26 0.26
N PHE A 422 10.74 3.43 -0.36
CA PHE A 422 12.08 3.13 0.16
C PHE A 422 13.10 4.13 -0.39
N VAL A 423 13.85 4.80 0.50
CA VAL A 423 14.79 5.87 0.12
C VAL A 423 16.24 5.45 0.35
N ARG A 424 17.08 5.56 -0.69
CA ARG A 424 18.55 5.48 -0.53
C ARG A 424 19.09 6.86 -0.14
N VAL A 425 19.15 7.10 1.18
CA VAL A 425 19.45 8.41 1.80
C VAL A 425 20.74 9.05 1.27
N ASP A 426 21.80 8.27 1.12
CA ASP A 426 23.09 8.73 0.57
C ASP A 426 22.98 9.16 -0.90
N ALA A 427 22.27 8.37 -1.71
CA ALA A 427 22.08 8.64 -3.13
C ALA A 427 21.23 9.89 -3.38
N VAL A 428 20.11 10.05 -2.66
CA VAL A 428 19.26 11.25 -2.79
C VAL A 428 19.98 12.51 -2.31
N MET A 429 20.74 12.44 -1.22
CA MET A 429 21.53 13.57 -0.73
C MET A 429 22.63 13.94 -1.73
N LYS A 430 23.29 12.95 -2.34
CA LYS A 430 24.29 13.19 -3.39
C LYS A 430 23.66 13.86 -4.61
N GLU A 431 22.46 13.44 -5.02
CA GLU A 431 21.74 14.03 -6.14
C GLU A 431 21.39 15.51 -5.87
N ALA A 432 20.85 15.80 -4.69
CA ALA A 432 20.53 17.17 -4.28
C ALA A 432 21.76 18.10 -4.31
N LYS A 433 22.94 17.58 -3.96
CA LYS A 433 24.21 18.33 -3.93
C LYS A 433 24.89 18.50 -5.29
N LYS A 434 24.39 17.88 -6.37
CA LYS A 434 25.00 18.05 -7.70
C LYS A 434 24.84 19.45 -8.26
N VAL A 435 23.78 20.16 -7.88
CA VAL A 435 23.55 21.52 -8.34
C VAL A 435 24.44 22.48 -7.56
N VAL A 436 25.42 23.04 -8.28
CA VAL A 436 26.47 23.88 -7.71
C VAL A 436 25.98 25.32 -7.56
N GLY A 437 26.25 25.93 -6.39
CA GLY A 437 25.99 27.35 -6.10
C GLY A 437 24.63 27.63 -5.44
N ASN A 438 24.28 28.91 -5.28
CA ASN A 438 23.02 29.36 -4.67
C ASN A 438 21.79 29.24 -5.61
N LYS A 439 21.79 28.24 -6.50
CA LYS A 439 20.67 28.00 -7.42
C LYS A 439 19.52 27.31 -6.72
N SER A 440 18.31 27.63 -7.15
CA SER A 440 17.10 26.95 -6.73
C SER A 440 16.95 25.64 -7.50
N LEU A 441 16.47 24.58 -6.84
CA LEU A 441 16.55 23.21 -7.33
C LEU A 441 15.21 22.50 -7.18
N TYR A 442 14.81 21.76 -8.22
CA TYR A 442 13.71 20.79 -8.15
C TYR A 442 14.13 19.45 -8.77
N VAL A 443 14.30 18.43 -7.93
CA VAL A 443 14.76 17.08 -8.33
C VAL A 443 13.64 16.07 -8.21
N GLY A 444 13.51 15.19 -9.20
CA GLY A 444 12.64 14.02 -9.11
C GLY A 444 12.45 13.35 -10.47
N ASN A 445 11.46 12.47 -10.57
CA ASN A 445 11.02 11.97 -11.86
C ASN A 445 10.02 12.96 -12.46
N ILE A 446 10.53 13.95 -13.20
CA ILE A 446 9.73 15.06 -13.75
C ILE A 446 8.89 14.60 -14.94
N ASN A 447 7.58 14.83 -14.84
CA ASN A 447 6.63 14.75 -15.94
C ASN A 447 6.62 16.06 -16.71
N TYR A 448 6.85 15.98 -18.02
CA TYR A 448 6.75 17.12 -18.93
C TYR A 448 5.53 16.94 -19.84
N TYR A 449 4.77 18.02 -20.05
CA TYR A 449 3.60 18.04 -20.95
C TYR A 449 2.53 16.98 -20.62
N HIS A 450 2.43 16.56 -19.35
CA HIS A 450 1.43 15.59 -18.93
C HIS A 450 0.02 16.19 -19.03
N LYS A 451 -0.89 15.46 -19.67
CA LYS A 451 -2.28 15.88 -19.86
C LYS A 451 -3.14 15.38 -18.70
N PRO A 452 -4.02 16.22 -18.11
CA PRO A 452 -5.01 15.78 -17.15
C PRO A 452 -5.80 14.59 -17.66
N LEU A 453 -5.89 13.52 -16.87
CA LEU A 453 -6.83 12.43 -17.15
C LEU A 453 -8.24 12.98 -17.00
N ARG A 454 -9.13 12.68 -17.95
CA ARG A 454 -10.52 13.17 -17.93
C ARG A 454 -11.51 12.10 -17.43
N ASP A 455 -11.00 10.89 -17.19
CA ASP A 455 -11.69 9.71 -16.71
C ASP A 455 -10.80 8.89 -15.75
N GLY A 456 -11.41 7.97 -15.00
CA GLY A 456 -10.73 7.14 -14.00
C GLY A 456 -10.55 7.80 -12.63
N LYS A 457 -9.76 7.15 -11.75
CA LYS A 457 -9.54 7.57 -10.35
C LYS A 457 -9.00 9.00 -10.25
N TRP A 458 -8.12 9.37 -11.17
CA TRP A 458 -7.43 10.66 -11.19
C TRP A 458 -8.08 11.65 -12.16
N ALA A 459 -9.36 11.44 -12.50
CA ALA A 459 -10.07 12.32 -13.42
C ALA A 459 -10.11 13.77 -12.89
N VAL A 460 -9.85 14.69 -13.80
CA VAL A 460 -9.92 16.13 -13.58
C VAL A 460 -10.78 16.73 -14.67
N THR A 461 -11.88 17.34 -14.26
CA THR A 461 -12.81 17.98 -15.19
C THR A 461 -12.18 19.21 -15.86
N TYR A 462 -12.72 19.62 -17.00
CA TYR A 462 -12.32 20.88 -17.64
C TYR A 462 -12.64 22.11 -16.79
N LYS A 463 -13.56 21.98 -15.82
CA LYS A 463 -13.85 23.03 -14.85
C LYS A 463 -12.73 23.15 -13.79
N GLU A 464 -12.23 22.01 -13.29
CA GLU A 464 -11.11 21.98 -12.34
C GLU A 464 -9.78 22.39 -12.96
N TRP A 465 -9.53 21.98 -14.21
CA TRP A 465 -8.32 22.28 -14.96
C TRP A 465 -8.62 22.51 -16.45
N PRO A 466 -8.82 23.79 -16.86
CA PRO A 466 -9.19 24.13 -18.23
C PRO A 466 -8.04 23.99 -19.22
N GLU A 467 -6.78 24.05 -18.77
CA GLU A 467 -5.61 23.90 -19.64
C GLU A 467 -5.44 22.44 -20.11
N GLU A 468 -4.77 22.26 -21.24
CA GLU A 468 -4.56 20.92 -21.83
C GLU A 468 -3.40 20.15 -21.19
N VAL A 469 -2.52 20.85 -20.46
CA VAL A 469 -1.32 20.27 -19.86
C VAL A 469 -1.11 20.81 -18.45
N TYR A 470 -0.54 19.98 -17.58
CA TYR A 470 0.01 20.42 -16.30
C TYR A 470 1.37 21.11 -16.49
N PRO A 471 1.76 22.02 -15.56
CA PRO A 471 3.14 22.48 -15.50
C PRO A 471 4.10 21.31 -15.20
N PRO A 472 5.41 21.43 -15.48
CA PRO A 472 6.38 20.40 -15.13
C PRO A 472 6.34 20.08 -13.63
N TYR A 473 6.16 18.80 -13.29
CA TYR A 473 6.06 18.36 -11.90
C TYR A 473 6.75 17.02 -11.68
N ALA A 474 7.38 16.83 -10.53
CA ALA A 474 7.95 15.54 -10.15
C ALA A 474 6.85 14.58 -9.69
N ASN A 475 6.95 13.29 -10.04
CA ASN A 475 6.02 12.28 -9.55
C ASN A 475 5.95 12.24 -8.01
N GLY A 476 4.73 12.08 -7.47
CA GLY A 476 4.43 12.03 -6.04
C GLY A 476 5.33 11.17 -5.14
N PRO A 477 5.79 9.96 -5.52
CA PRO A 477 6.51 9.08 -4.59
C PRO A 477 7.78 9.66 -3.99
N GLY A 478 8.44 10.59 -4.68
CA GLY A 478 9.44 11.41 -4.03
C GLY A 478 10.11 12.45 -4.92
N TYR A 479 10.36 13.61 -4.33
CA TYR A 479 11.04 14.73 -4.96
C TYR A 479 11.74 15.62 -3.92
N ILE A 480 12.69 16.45 -4.38
CA ILE A 480 13.49 17.34 -3.55
C ILE A 480 13.35 18.78 -4.08
N VAL A 481 13.11 19.73 -3.19
CA VAL A 481 13.18 21.17 -3.47
C VAL A 481 14.24 21.85 -2.60
N SER A 482 14.80 22.95 -3.09
CA SER A 482 15.67 23.83 -2.27
C SER A 482 14.89 24.64 -1.24
N SER A 483 15.55 25.06 -0.16
CA SER A 483 14.93 25.82 0.95
C SER A 483 14.17 27.06 0.49
N ASP A 484 14.68 27.80 -0.49
CA ASP A 484 14.06 29.02 -1.00
C ASP A 484 12.73 28.78 -1.73
N ILE A 485 12.58 27.64 -2.40
CA ILE A 485 11.30 27.21 -2.98
C ILE A 485 10.33 26.86 -1.85
N ALA A 486 10.78 26.13 -0.82
CA ALA A 486 9.94 25.80 0.33
C ALA A 486 9.51 27.05 1.12
N GLU A 487 10.41 28.02 1.32
CA GLU A 487 10.14 29.33 1.91
C GLU A 487 9.09 30.10 1.11
N PHE A 488 9.20 30.10 -0.21
CA PHE A 488 8.21 30.70 -1.10
C PHE A 488 6.83 30.05 -0.94
N VAL A 489 6.76 28.72 -0.91
CA VAL A 489 5.51 27.97 -0.71
C VAL A 489 4.85 28.38 0.61
N VAL A 490 5.61 28.40 1.71
CA VAL A 490 5.11 28.78 3.04
C VAL A 490 4.62 30.23 3.03
N SER A 491 5.43 31.16 2.52
CA SER A 491 5.09 32.59 2.46
C SER A 491 3.83 32.87 1.63
N GLU A 492 3.70 32.25 0.46
CA GLU A 492 2.52 32.42 -0.39
C GLU A 492 1.27 31.77 0.20
N PHE A 493 1.42 30.67 0.94
CA PHE A 493 0.32 30.03 1.66
C PHE A 493 -0.21 30.93 2.78
N GLU A 494 0.69 31.46 3.62
CA GLU A 494 0.36 32.39 4.70
C GLU A 494 -0.31 33.68 4.18
N GLN A 495 0.09 34.14 2.99
CA GLN A 495 -0.51 35.31 2.32
C GLN A 495 -1.77 34.99 1.50
N HIS A 496 -2.24 33.75 1.50
CA HIS A 496 -3.42 33.28 0.74
C HIS A 496 -3.31 33.48 -0.77
N LYS A 497 -2.08 33.45 -1.30
CA LYS A 497 -1.76 33.58 -2.74
C LYS A 497 -1.38 32.26 -3.39
N LEU A 498 -1.17 31.22 -2.60
CA LEU A 498 -0.84 29.88 -3.07
C LEU A 498 -2.10 29.17 -3.57
N ARG A 499 -2.15 28.87 -4.87
CA ARG A 499 -3.22 28.07 -5.48
C ARG A 499 -3.04 26.61 -5.08
N LEU A 500 -4.02 26.05 -4.37
CA LEU A 500 -4.05 24.64 -4.00
C LEU A 500 -4.77 23.80 -5.06
N PHE A 501 -4.31 22.56 -5.24
CA PHE A 501 -4.96 21.58 -6.09
C PHE A 501 -4.90 20.19 -5.43
N LYS A 502 -5.88 19.32 -5.71
CA LYS A 502 -6.05 18.05 -4.99
C LYS A 502 -4.88 17.07 -5.14
N MET A 503 -4.19 17.12 -6.28
CA MET A 503 -2.94 16.38 -6.51
C MET A 503 -1.76 17.22 -5.99
N GLU A 504 -1.06 16.71 -5.00
CA GLU A 504 -0.02 17.45 -4.28
C GLU A 504 1.25 17.63 -5.12
N ASP A 505 1.56 16.65 -5.96
CA ASP A 505 2.71 16.65 -6.85
C ASP A 505 2.54 17.67 -7.98
N VAL A 506 1.36 17.72 -8.60
CA VAL A 506 0.96 18.77 -9.55
C VAL A 506 0.97 20.13 -8.85
N SER A 507 0.47 20.23 -7.61
CA SER A 507 0.50 21.48 -6.83
C SER A 507 1.94 21.98 -6.63
N MET A 508 2.87 21.10 -6.26
CA MET A 508 4.29 21.47 -6.14
C MET A 508 4.84 21.96 -7.48
N GLY A 509 4.52 21.29 -8.60
CA GLY A 509 4.90 21.75 -9.95
C GLY A 509 4.39 23.17 -10.26
N MET A 510 3.13 23.47 -9.94
CA MET A 510 2.57 24.82 -10.10
C MET A 510 3.30 25.86 -9.26
N TRP A 511 3.65 25.53 -8.01
CA TRP A 511 4.33 26.45 -7.12
C TRP A 511 5.77 26.72 -7.56
N VAL A 512 6.47 25.67 -8.01
CA VAL A 512 7.82 25.78 -8.57
C VAL A 512 7.80 26.58 -9.87
N GLU A 513 6.82 26.37 -10.76
CA GLU A 513 6.67 27.15 -11.98
C GLU A 513 6.44 28.64 -11.67
N LYS A 514 5.57 28.95 -10.69
CA LYS A 514 5.34 30.32 -10.22
C LYS A 514 6.63 30.93 -9.66
N PHE A 515 7.38 30.20 -8.84
CA PHE A 515 8.66 30.68 -8.31
C PHE A 515 9.71 30.90 -9.41
N ASN A 516 9.76 30.00 -10.40
CA ASN A 516 10.69 30.05 -11.54
C ASN A 516 10.54 31.33 -12.37
N SER A 517 9.35 31.94 -12.38
CA SER A 517 9.14 33.25 -13.03
C SER A 517 9.92 34.40 -12.38
N SER A 518 10.28 34.24 -11.09
CA SER A 518 10.98 35.25 -10.29
C SER A 518 12.45 34.90 -10.07
N LYS A 519 12.77 33.64 -9.84
CA LYS A 519 14.15 33.14 -9.67
C LYS A 519 14.31 31.81 -10.41
N PRO A 520 15.27 31.69 -11.35
CA PRO A 520 15.43 30.47 -12.15
C PRO A 520 15.64 29.21 -11.30
N VAL A 521 14.90 28.16 -11.64
CA VAL A 521 14.94 26.83 -11.02
C VAL A 521 15.62 25.84 -11.96
N GLU A 522 16.56 25.06 -11.42
CA GLU A 522 17.18 23.93 -12.11
C GLU A 522 16.34 22.66 -11.87
N TYR A 523 15.70 22.16 -12.94
CA TYR A 523 14.94 20.92 -12.92
C TYR A 523 15.87 19.74 -13.19
N VAL A 524 15.94 18.78 -12.27
CA VAL A 524 16.79 17.58 -12.39
C VAL A 524 15.90 16.35 -12.49
N HIS A 525 15.71 15.87 -13.71
CA HIS A 525 14.93 14.66 -14.00
C HIS A 525 15.76 13.39 -13.80
N SER A 526 15.20 12.40 -13.08
CA SER A 526 15.79 11.07 -12.95
C SER A 526 14.73 9.98 -12.76
N LEU A 527 14.74 8.98 -13.64
CA LEU A 527 13.90 7.77 -13.54
C LEU A 527 14.25 6.89 -12.32
N LYS A 528 15.39 7.14 -11.66
CA LYS A 528 15.76 6.46 -10.41
C LYS A 528 14.90 6.90 -9.23
N PHE A 529 14.16 8.00 -9.34
CA PHE A 529 12.99 8.24 -8.50
C PHE A 529 11.83 7.41 -9.07
N CYS A 530 11.71 6.15 -8.65
CA CYS A 530 10.75 5.23 -9.26
C CYS A 530 9.32 5.72 -9.01
N GLN A 531 8.55 5.90 -10.08
CA GLN A 531 7.12 6.19 -9.98
C GLN A 531 6.35 4.96 -9.48
N PHE A 532 6.78 3.75 -9.89
CA PHE A 532 6.24 2.47 -9.43
C PHE A 532 7.32 1.37 -9.55
N GLY A 533 7.11 0.24 -8.88
CA GLY A 533 8.10 -0.81 -8.69
C GLY A 533 9.46 -0.37 -8.12
N CYS A 534 10.50 -0.90 -8.74
CA CYS A 534 11.90 -0.68 -8.40
C CYS A 534 12.73 -0.94 -9.67
N ILE A 535 13.82 -0.20 -9.82
CA ILE A 535 14.88 -0.48 -10.82
C ILE A 535 16.23 -0.61 -10.12
N ASP A 536 17.14 -1.42 -10.65
CA ASP A 536 18.48 -1.52 -10.05
C ASP A 536 19.19 -0.15 -10.01
N ASP A 537 19.93 0.08 -8.93
CA ASP A 537 20.54 1.38 -8.59
C ASP A 537 19.54 2.54 -8.49
N TYR A 538 18.30 2.26 -8.05
CA TYR A 538 17.28 3.27 -7.72
C TYR A 538 17.75 4.32 -6.70
N TYR A 539 17.13 5.49 -6.68
CA TYR A 539 17.25 6.49 -5.61
C TYR A 539 16.09 6.34 -4.62
N THR A 540 14.89 6.16 -5.17
CA THR A 540 13.70 5.75 -4.42
C THR A 540 13.03 4.58 -5.13
N SER A 541 12.40 3.69 -4.37
CA SER A 541 11.53 2.61 -4.88
C SER A 541 10.13 2.76 -4.27
N HIS A 542 9.09 2.53 -5.05
CA HIS A 542 7.68 2.75 -4.69
C HIS A 542 6.83 1.87 -5.61
N TYR A 543 5.73 1.22 -5.26
CA TYR A 543 5.14 1.01 -3.95
C TYR A 543 5.91 -0.13 -3.24
N GLN A 544 6.37 0.11 -2.03
CA GLN A 544 7.12 -0.85 -1.21
C GLN A 544 6.38 -1.07 0.09
N SER A 545 5.86 -2.27 0.25
CA SER A 545 5.25 -2.70 1.50
C SER A 545 6.28 -2.90 2.61
N PRO A 546 5.86 -3.01 3.89
CA PRO A 546 6.76 -3.18 5.02
C PRO A 546 7.86 -4.24 4.85
N ARG A 547 7.51 -5.44 4.37
CA ARG A 547 8.48 -6.53 4.17
C ARG A 547 9.41 -6.29 2.97
N GLN A 548 8.98 -5.49 1.98
CA GLN A 548 9.78 -5.12 0.80
C GLN A 548 10.86 -4.15 1.23
N MET A 549 10.51 -3.21 2.10
CA MET A 549 11.47 -2.29 2.71
C MET A 549 12.56 -3.06 3.47
N ILE A 550 12.20 -4.09 4.25
CA ILE A 550 13.19 -4.95 4.93
C ILE A 550 14.12 -5.63 3.92
N CYS A 551 13.55 -6.26 2.88
CA CYS A 551 14.35 -6.94 1.86
C CYS A 551 15.30 -5.97 1.12
N LEU A 552 14.82 -4.78 0.73
CA LEU A 552 15.64 -3.76 0.07
C LEU A 552 16.78 -3.29 0.99
N TRP A 553 16.48 -3.13 2.29
CA TRP A 553 17.47 -2.76 3.29
C TRP A 553 18.56 -3.81 3.46
N GLU A 554 18.20 -5.10 3.55
CA GLU A 554 19.14 -6.20 3.68
C GLU A 554 20.06 -6.30 2.46
N LYS A 555 19.51 -6.17 1.24
CA LYS A 555 20.31 -6.12 0.02
C LYS A 555 21.28 -4.94 0.01
N LEU A 556 20.83 -3.77 0.45
CA LEU A 556 21.68 -2.58 0.55
C LEU A 556 22.83 -2.79 1.56
N HIS A 557 22.60 -3.49 2.68
CA HIS A 557 23.66 -3.86 3.64
C HIS A 557 24.70 -4.81 3.05
N GLN A 558 24.29 -5.62 2.07
CA GLN A 558 25.20 -6.48 1.30
C GLN A 558 25.91 -5.72 0.15
N GLY A 559 25.74 -4.39 0.07
CA GLY A 559 26.32 -3.55 -0.98
C GLY A 559 25.60 -3.63 -2.32
N LYS A 560 24.36 -4.16 -2.34
CA LYS A 560 23.57 -4.36 -3.57
C LYS A 560 22.34 -3.46 -3.56
N ALA A 561 22.30 -2.46 -4.43
CA ALA A 561 21.10 -1.67 -4.69
C ALA A 561 20.22 -2.38 -5.74
N GLN A 562 19.65 -3.52 -5.37
CA GLN A 562 18.87 -4.39 -6.26
C GLN A 562 17.45 -4.57 -5.78
N CYS A 563 16.52 -4.73 -6.72
CA CYS A 563 15.11 -4.90 -6.41
C CYS A 563 14.79 -6.23 -5.72
N CYS A 564 13.80 -6.21 -4.84
CA CYS A 564 13.21 -7.43 -4.29
C CYS A 564 12.31 -8.10 -5.34
N ASN A 565 12.24 -9.44 -5.32
CA ASN A 565 11.47 -10.25 -6.28
C ASN A 565 12.00 -10.25 -7.74
N TRP A 566 13.31 -10.13 -7.96
CA TRP A 566 13.94 -10.26 -9.29
C TRP A 566 14.03 -11.72 -9.81
N ARG A 567 13.03 -12.57 -9.62
CA ARG A 567 12.97 -13.86 -10.34
C ARG A 567 11.56 -14.23 -10.72
#